data_AF-A0A803Q061-F1
#
_entry.id   AF-A0A803Q061-F1
#
_cell.length_a   1.000
_cell.length_b   1.000
_cell.length_c   1.000
_cell.angle_alpha   90.00
_cell.angle_beta   90.00
_cell.angle_gamma   90.00
#
_symmetry.space_group_name_H-M   'P 1'
#
loop_
_entity.id
_entity.type
_entity.pdbx_description
1 polymer ?
#
loop_
_entity_poly.entity_id
_entity_poly.type
_entity_poly.pdbx_seq_one_letter_code
_entity_poly.pdbx_strand_id
1 'polypeptide(L)'
;MESLAIKTDHKPEKIENGKGVPLFHCDLYDTELVHKIAQAFLPGISTACVDNTSGDIFRTPASVAAEFRKEMVDYITQRSESFVAETFVLGDVPEVDVSGNPYDIISDFVDDFATLKRNLLSRVSGWLLSEKREDKIDDFVQEMEINGFWLTDKREAIAQTLLKNVDFKNEYHCNMRFDSAEELTEHVGSCGFRSMNCENEGCNAMFSTRHREKHDSGCPFKIILCEQKCSDRIMRRDMDRHCITVCPMRLVSCPFYSVGCQSAIPHGVLDQHCSNNLHAHLLYVLRSIHKKTCEEDLEQRLNQVEKVYPVNWQKLEI
;
A
#
# COMPACT_ATOMS: atom_id res chain seq x y z
N MET A 1 -3.35 18.72 -81.50
CA MET A 1 -3.55 17.98 -80.24
C MET A 1 -2.18 17.48 -79.80
N GLU A 2 -1.25 18.38 -79.49
CA GLU A 2 -1.09 19.05 -78.19
C GLU A 2 -1.06 18.07 -77.01
N SER A 3 0.14 17.77 -76.53
CA SER A 3 0.36 17.49 -75.10
C SER A 3 1.46 18.44 -74.63
N LEU A 4 1.06 19.32 -73.71
CA LEU A 4 1.87 20.40 -73.18
C LEU A 4 3.05 19.87 -72.37
N ALA A 5 4.23 20.42 -72.65
CA ALA A 5 5.38 20.39 -71.76
C ALA A 5 5.11 21.36 -70.59
N ILE A 6 4.94 20.83 -69.39
CA ILE A 6 5.04 21.59 -68.14
C ILE A 6 6.44 21.38 -67.59
N LYS A 7 7.28 22.40 -67.74
CA LYS A 7 8.52 22.54 -66.97
C LYS A 7 8.11 23.06 -65.59
N THR A 8 8.22 22.21 -64.57
CA THR A 8 8.27 22.67 -63.17
C THR A 8 9.70 22.57 -62.68
N ASP A 9 10.29 23.75 -62.54
CA ASP A 9 11.57 24.03 -61.89
C ASP A 9 11.42 23.68 -60.40
N HIS A 10 11.93 22.52 -59.99
CA HIS A 10 12.07 22.17 -58.57
C HIS A 10 13.53 22.33 -58.18
N LYS A 11 13.84 23.55 -57.77
CA LYS A 11 15.01 23.90 -56.97
C LYS A 11 15.04 22.94 -55.76
N PRO A 12 16.14 22.24 -55.47
CA PRO A 12 16.21 21.44 -54.25
C PRO A 12 16.12 22.39 -53.07
N GLU A 13 15.02 22.33 -52.32
CA GLU A 13 14.96 22.90 -50.98
C GLU A 13 16.08 22.25 -50.17
N LYS A 14 17.00 23.08 -49.69
CA LYS A 14 17.95 22.69 -48.66
C LYS A 14 17.12 22.23 -47.46
N ILE A 15 17.05 20.91 -47.28
CA ILE A 15 16.75 20.34 -45.99
C ILE A 15 17.90 20.76 -45.08
N GLU A 16 17.67 21.77 -44.25
CA GLU A 16 18.52 22.06 -43.12
C GLU A 16 18.40 20.88 -42.15
N ASN A 17 19.30 19.91 -42.31
CA ASN A 17 19.59 18.93 -41.29
C ASN A 17 20.29 19.65 -40.13
N GLY A 18 19.77 19.49 -38.90
CA GLY A 18 20.59 19.77 -37.73
C GLY A 18 19.89 20.11 -36.41
N LYS A 19 18.71 19.56 -36.09
CA LYS A 19 18.46 19.26 -34.67
C LYS A 19 18.93 17.83 -34.45
N GLY A 20 20.05 17.67 -33.76
CA GLY A 20 20.58 16.36 -33.41
C GLY A 20 19.52 15.53 -32.71
N VAL A 21 19.61 14.20 -32.82
CA VAL A 21 18.81 13.31 -31.97
C VAL A 21 19.13 13.69 -30.52
N PRO A 22 18.13 14.00 -29.68
CA PRO A 22 18.38 14.34 -28.27
C PRO A 22 19.28 13.28 -27.63
N LEU A 23 20.41 13.72 -27.09
CA LEU A 23 21.46 12.83 -26.56
C LEU A 23 21.15 12.34 -25.15
N PHE A 24 20.32 13.09 -24.41
CA PHE A 24 20.03 12.83 -23.01
C PHE A 24 18.56 12.42 -22.84
N HIS A 25 18.32 11.50 -21.90
CA HIS A 25 16.97 11.05 -21.55
C HIS A 25 16.85 10.89 -20.05
N CYS A 26 15.63 11.05 -19.54
CA CYS A 26 15.34 10.82 -18.14
C CYS A 26 15.14 9.33 -17.89
N ASP A 27 15.91 8.76 -16.96
CA ASP A 27 15.81 7.37 -16.52
C ASP A 27 15.12 7.26 -15.15
N LEU A 28 14.15 8.13 -14.86
CA LEU A 28 13.38 8.05 -13.63
C LEU A 28 12.13 7.19 -13.83
N TYR A 29 11.86 6.37 -12.82
CA TYR A 29 10.77 5.38 -12.81
C TYR A 29 9.96 5.53 -11.53
N ASP A 30 8.79 4.91 -11.52
CA ASP A 30 8.03 4.76 -10.29
C ASP A 30 8.75 3.83 -9.31
N THR A 31 9.34 4.43 -8.27
CA THR A 31 10.18 3.73 -7.28
C THR A 31 9.40 2.62 -6.56
N GLU A 32 8.14 2.85 -6.22
CA GLU A 32 7.31 1.85 -5.53
C GLU A 32 7.02 0.64 -6.43
N LEU A 33 6.76 0.89 -7.72
CA LEU A 33 6.50 -0.18 -8.68
C LEU A 33 7.76 -0.99 -8.98
N VAL A 34 8.90 -0.33 -9.19
CA VAL A 34 10.20 -0.99 -9.39
C VAL A 34 10.52 -1.90 -8.20
N HIS A 35 10.35 -1.39 -6.97
CA HIS A 35 10.55 -2.19 -5.77
C HIS A 35 9.60 -3.38 -5.73
N LYS A 36 8.31 -3.18 -6.02
CA LYS A 36 7.30 -4.26 -6.03
C LYS A 36 7.66 -5.35 -7.04
N ILE A 37 8.06 -5.00 -8.26
CA ILE A 37 8.52 -5.94 -9.29
C ILE A 37 9.76 -6.70 -8.80
N ALA A 38 10.75 -6.00 -8.23
CA ALA A 38 11.97 -6.60 -7.70
C ALA A 38 11.69 -7.63 -6.59
N GLN A 39 10.64 -7.42 -5.77
CA GLN A 39 10.25 -8.39 -4.75
C GLN A 39 9.64 -9.68 -5.32
N ALA A 40 9.01 -9.65 -6.49
CA ALA A 40 8.43 -10.84 -7.11
C ALA A 40 9.47 -11.87 -7.60
N PHE A 41 10.72 -11.44 -7.83
CA PHE A 41 11.77 -12.32 -8.37
C PHE A 41 12.20 -13.44 -7.43
N LEU A 42 12.27 -13.19 -6.11
CA LEU A 42 12.70 -14.21 -5.14
C LEU A 42 11.67 -15.34 -4.98
N PRO A 43 10.36 -15.06 -4.80
CA PRO A 43 9.34 -16.10 -4.82
C PRO A 43 9.31 -16.87 -6.15
N GLY A 44 9.46 -16.20 -7.28
CA GLY A 44 9.46 -16.83 -8.60
C GLY A 44 10.60 -17.84 -8.79
N ILE A 45 11.84 -17.42 -8.49
CA ILE A 45 12.98 -18.33 -8.58
C ILE A 45 12.92 -19.44 -7.52
N SER A 46 12.45 -19.13 -6.30
CA SER A 46 12.31 -20.12 -5.23
C SER A 46 11.31 -21.20 -5.62
N THR A 47 10.19 -20.80 -6.22
CA THR A 47 9.21 -21.70 -6.81
C THR A 47 9.86 -22.61 -7.86
N ALA A 48 10.60 -22.04 -8.81
CA ALA A 48 11.31 -22.80 -9.83
C ALA A 48 12.29 -23.83 -9.21
N CYS A 49 13.06 -23.42 -8.19
CA CYS A 49 14.06 -24.27 -7.53
C CYS A 49 13.40 -25.42 -6.73
N VAL A 50 12.38 -25.11 -5.93
CA VAL A 50 11.66 -26.08 -5.09
C VAL A 50 10.93 -27.09 -5.97
N ASP A 51 10.21 -26.64 -6.99
CA ASP A 51 9.48 -27.54 -7.86
C ASP A 51 10.40 -28.37 -8.77
N ASN A 52 11.54 -27.81 -9.22
CA ASN A 52 12.49 -28.58 -10.02
C ASN A 52 13.19 -29.69 -9.23
N THR A 53 13.44 -29.48 -7.94
CA THR A 53 14.17 -30.41 -7.07
C THR A 53 13.25 -31.30 -6.24
N SER A 54 11.92 -31.12 -6.36
CA SER A 54 10.94 -31.92 -5.63
C SER A 54 11.07 -33.41 -5.96
N GLY A 55 11.38 -34.22 -4.94
CA GLY A 55 11.56 -35.67 -5.07
C GLY A 55 12.93 -36.11 -5.64
N ASP A 56 13.85 -35.17 -5.88
CA ASP A 56 15.25 -35.47 -6.22
C ASP A 56 16.06 -35.65 -4.92
N ILE A 57 16.86 -36.71 -4.84
CA ILE A 57 17.69 -37.04 -3.67
C ILE A 57 19.09 -36.41 -3.80
N PHE A 58 19.51 -36.04 -5.01
CA PHE A 58 20.85 -35.53 -5.29
C PHE A 58 20.92 -34.01 -5.43
N ARG A 59 19.78 -33.36 -5.69
CA ARG A 59 19.71 -31.90 -5.91
C ARG A 59 18.87 -31.23 -4.83
N THR A 60 19.32 -30.05 -4.42
CA THR A 60 18.62 -29.17 -3.46
C THR A 60 18.23 -27.86 -4.15
N PRO A 61 17.24 -27.11 -3.65
CA PRO A 61 16.89 -25.79 -4.18
C PRO A 61 18.13 -24.86 -4.28
N ALA A 62 18.97 -24.85 -3.25
CA ALA A 62 20.22 -24.07 -3.24
C ALA A 62 21.19 -24.48 -4.37
N SER A 63 21.27 -25.76 -4.73
CA SER A 63 22.20 -26.25 -5.76
C SER A 63 21.88 -25.77 -7.17
N VAL A 64 20.64 -25.35 -7.43
CA VAL A 64 20.15 -24.94 -8.76
C VAL A 64 19.91 -23.44 -8.89
N ALA A 65 19.84 -22.74 -7.74
CA ALA A 65 19.43 -21.34 -7.66
C ALA A 65 20.29 -20.38 -8.51
N ALA A 66 21.62 -20.52 -8.49
CA ALA A 66 22.49 -19.60 -9.22
C ALA A 66 22.29 -19.68 -10.75
N GLU A 67 22.10 -20.89 -11.25
CA GLU A 67 21.81 -21.16 -12.67
C GLU A 67 20.43 -20.61 -13.04
N PHE A 68 19.40 -20.97 -12.27
CA PHE A 68 18.03 -20.54 -12.53
C PHE A 68 17.86 -19.03 -12.45
N ARG A 69 18.63 -18.33 -11.62
CA ARG A 69 18.64 -16.87 -11.58
C ARG A 69 19.06 -16.30 -12.92
N LYS A 70 20.15 -16.81 -13.49
CA LYS A 70 20.65 -16.35 -14.77
C LYS A 70 19.62 -16.62 -15.87
N GLU A 71 19.12 -17.85 -15.93
CA GLU A 71 18.12 -18.25 -16.93
C GLU A 71 16.82 -17.45 -16.81
N MET A 72 16.38 -17.16 -15.59
CA MET A 72 15.16 -16.36 -15.36
C MET A 72 15.36 -14.94 -15.87
N VAL A 73 16.48 -14.30 -15.56
CA VAL A 73 16.79 -12.93 -16.02
C VAL A 73 16.84 -12.89 -17.55
N ASP A 74 17.52 -13.84 -18.18
CA ASP A 74 17.60 -13.93 -19.64
C ASP A 74 16.19 -14.11 -20.25
N TYR A 75 15.39 -15.01 -19.68
CA TYR A 75 14.02 -15.30 -20.13
C TYR A 75 13.08 -14.09 -20.00
N ILE A 76 12.98 -13.48 -18.82
CA ILE A 76 12.04 -12.37 -18.58
C ILE A 76 12.46 -11.12 -19.36
N THR A 77 13.77 -10.90 -19.56
CA THR A 77 14.28 -9.82 -20.41
C THR A 77 13.82 -10.01 -21.85
N GLN A 78 14.06 -11.19 -22.43
CA GLN A 78 13.65 -11.51 -23.80
C GLN A 78 12.12 -11.39 -24.00
N ARG A 79 11.32 -11.87 -23.03
CA ARG A 79 9.86 -11.76 -23.04
C ARG A 79 9.41 -10.30 -23.01
N SER A 80 10.04 -9.47 -22.17
CA SER A 80 9.71 -8.05 -22.08
C SER A 80 10.05 -7.29 -23.37
N GLU A 81 11.16 -7.59 -24.04
CA GLU A 81 11.55 -6.95 -25.30
C GLU A 81 10.58 -7.27 -26.44
N SER A 82 10.02 -8.49 -26.46
CA SER A 82 9.06 -8.93 -27.48
C SER A 82 7.61 -8.51 -27.17
N PHE A 83 7.32 -8.08 -25.95
CA PHE A 83 5.96 -7.82 -25.45
C PHE A 83 5.16 -6.86 -26.33
N VAL A 84 5.77 -5.73 -26.70
CA VAL A 84 5.11 -4.71 -27.53
C VAL A 84 4.77 -5.26 -28.92
N ALA A 85 5.70 -5.98 -29.55
CA ALA A 85 5.49 -6.57 -30.86
C ALA A 85 4.37 -7.62 -30.85
N GLU A 86 4.34 -8.49 -29.84
CA GLU A 86 3.29 -9.50 -29.65
C GLU A 86 1.92 -8.87 -29.44
N THR A 87 1.85 -7.80 -28.64
CA THR A 87 0.60 -7.06 -28.35
C THR A 87 -0.01 -6.43 -29.60
N PHE A 88 0.81 -5.90 -30.53
CA PHE A 88 0.32 -5.29 -31.77
C PHE A 88 -0.01 -6.32 -32.87
N VAL A 89 0.63 -7.49 -32.87
CA VAL A 89 0.39 -8.55 -33.88
C VAL A 89 -0.92 -9.30 -33.60
N LEU A 90 -1.32 -9.45 -32.35
CA LEU A 90 -2.55 -10.14 -31.93
C LEU A 90 -3.81 -9.27 -32.01
N GLY A 91 -3.80 -8.21 -32.84
CA GLY A 91 -4.78 -7.12 -32.91
C GLY A 91 -6.23 -7.44 -33.28
N ASP A 92 -6.78 -8.62 -32.95
CA ASP A 92 -8.21 -8.92 -32.98
C ASP A 92 -8.53 -10.24 -32.24
N VAL A 93 -8.70 -10.26 -30.90
CA VAL A 93 -9.73 -11.05 -30.17
C VAL A 93 -9.85 -10.57 -28.71
N PRO A 94 -10.97 -10.89 -28.02
CA PRO A 94 -11.94 -9.97 -27.42
C PRO A 94 -11.44 -9.32 -26.11
N GLU A 95 -12.29 -8.55 -25.45
CA GLU A 95 -12.15 -8.01 -24.08
C GLU A 95 -11.72 -9.06 -23.02
N VAL A 96 -10.51 -9.58 -23.12
CA VAL A 96 -9.79 -10.24 -22.05
C VAL A 96 -8.93 -9.15 -21.47
N ASP A 97 -9.28 -8.80 -20.24
CA ASP A 97 -8.63 -7.84 -19.36
C ASP A 97 -7.15 -8.22 -19.18
N VAL A 98 -6.31 -7.99 -20.19
CA VAL A 98 -4.86 -8.00 -20.01
C VAL A 98 -4.62 -6.80 -19.12
N SER A 99 -4.52 -7.06 -17.82
CA SER A 99 -4.23 -6.03 -16.82
C SER A 99 -3.08 -5.19 -17.36
N GLY A 100 -3.38 -3.93 -17.72
CA GLY A 100 -2.39 -3.00 -18.27
C GLY A 100 -1.35 -2.57 -17.25
N ASN A 101 -1.27 -3.24 -16.09
CA ASN A 101 -0.32 -2.96 -15.05
C ASN A 101 1.01 -3.69 -15.33
N PRO A 102 2.15 -2.98 -15.45
CA PRO A 102 3.47 -3.59 -15.65
C PRO A 102 3.84 -4.66 -14.63
N TYR A 103 3.38 -4.55 -13.38
CA TYR A 103 3.67 -5.56 -12.35
C TYR A 103 3.05 -6.91 -12.73
N ASP A 104 1.79 -6.93 -13.15
CA ASP A 104 1.08 -8.18 -13.46
C ASP A 104 1.74 -8.85 -14.68
N ILE A 105 2.04 -8.07 -15.72
CA ILE A 105 2.73 -8.55 -16.92
C ILE A 105 4.08 -9.19 -16.58
N ILE A 106 4.90 -8.52 -15.76
CA ILE A 106 6.21 -9.03 -15.38
C ILE A 106 6.10 -10.24 -14.43
N SER A 107 5.12 -10.23 -13.52
CA SER A 107 4.83 -11.36 -12.64
C SER A 107 4.44 -12.59 -13.46
N ASP A 108 3.62 -12.44 -14.49
CA ASP A 108 3.24 -13.52 -15.40
C ASP A 108 4.48 -14.13 -16.09
N PHE A 109 5.44 -13.31 -16.52
CA PHE A 109 6.70 -13.82 -17.08
C PHE A 109 7.52 -14.62 -16.06
N VAL A 110 7.52 -14.18 -14.80
CA VAL A 110 8.21 -14.88 -13.71
C VAL A 110 7.53 -16.23 -13.41
N ASP A 111 6.20 -16.26 -13.37
CA ASP A 111 5.41 -17.46 -13.13
C ASP A 111 5.49 -18.47 -14.28
N ASP A 112 5.53 -17.97 -15.52
CA ASP A 112 5.79 -18.77 -16.72
C ASP A 112 7.17 -19.42 -16.66
N PHE A 113 8.20 -18.66 -16.28
CA PHE A 113 9.55 -19.21 -16.09
C PHE A 113 9.55 -20.30 -15.03
N ALA A 114 8.92 -20.06 -13.88
CA ALA A 114 8.83 -21.05 -12.82
C ALA A 114 8.13 -22.32 -13.33
N THR A 115 7.08 -22.17 -14.13
CA THR A 115 6.37 -23.28 -14.76
C THR A 115 7.23 -24.08 -15.73
N LEU A 116 8.07 -23.41 -16.53
CA LEU A 116 9.00 -24.07 -17.46
C LEU A 116 10.07 -24.92 -16.75
N LYS A 117 10.39 -24.62 -15.49
CA LYS A 117 11.40 -25.35 -14.70
C LYS A 117 10.84 -26.52 -13.89
N ARG A 118 9.54 -26.77 -13.92
CA ARG A 118 8.89 -27.82 -13.11
C ARG A 118 9.28 -29.23 -13.55
N ASN A 119 9.51 -30.11 -12.58
CA ASN A 119 9.76 -31.53 -12.82
C ASN A 119 8.45 -32.36 -12.81
N LEU A 120 8.49 -33.64 -13.22
CA LEU A 120 7.29 -34.48 -13.33
C LEU A 120 6.51 -34.67 -12.01
N LEU A 121 7.20 -34.78 -10.88
CA LEU A 121 6.56 -34.96 -9.56
C LEU A 121 5.86 -33.67 -9.09
N SER A 122 6.42 -32.52 -9.44
CA SER A 122 5.82 -31.22 -9.17
C SER A 122 4.55 -30.92 -10.01
N ARG A 123 4.22 -31.77 -10.99
CA ARG A 123 2.99 -31.65 -11.82
C ARG A 123 1.77 -32.35 -11.21
N VAL A 124 1.95 -33.05 -10.09
CA VAL A 124 0.84 -33.69 -9.37
C VAL A 124 0.01 -32.61 -8.67
N SER A 125 -1.30 -32.53 -8.96
CA SER A 125 -2.19 -31.51 -8.39
C SER A 125 -2.19 -31.48 -6.85
N GLY A 126 -1.99 -32.63 -6.20
CA GLY A 126 -1.88 -32.72 -4.75
C GLY A 126 -0.59 -32.12 -4.18
N TRP A 127 0.50 -32.08 -4.95
CA TRP A 127 1.72 -31.36 -4.56
C TRP A 127 1.55 -29.86 -4.73
N LEU A 128 0.92 -29.46 -5.85
CA LEU A 128 0.72 -28.06 -6.20
C LEU A 128 -0.08 -27.28 -5.17
N LEU A 129 -1.10 -27.90 -4.61
CA LEU A 129 -2.00 -27.29 -3.64
C LEU A 129 -1.59 -27.60 -2.20
N SER A 130 -0.35 -28.08 -1.97
CA SER A 130 0.06 -28.48 -0.62
C SER A 130 0.67 -27.32 0.16
N GLU A 131 0.19 -27.11 1.39
CA GLU A 131 0.78 -26.15 2.35
C GLU A 131 2.28 -26.41 2.55
N LYS A 132 2.68 -27.70 2.60
CA LYS A 132 4.08 -28.12 2.68
C LYS A 132 4.95 -27.61 1.53
N ARG A 133 4.39 -27.38 0.34
CA ARG A 133 5.12 -26.78 -0.79
C ARG A 133 5.31 -25.28 -0.55
N GLU A 134 4.26 -24.59 -0.12
CA GLU A 134 4.31 -23.15 0.19
C GLU A 134 5.31 -22.86 1.30
N ASP A 135 5.27 -23.62 2.40
CA ASP A 135 6.23 -23.51 3.51
C ASP A 135 7.68 -23.64 3.02
N LYS A 136 7.96 -24.60 2.13
CA LYS A 136 9.30 -24.79 1.56
C LYS A 136 9.75 -23.64 0.67
N ILE A 137 8.82 -23.00 -0.04
CA ILE A 137 9.12 -21.84 -0.87
C ILE A 137 9.45 -20.66 0.04
N ASP A 138 8.61 -20.41 1.05
CA ASP A 138 8.79 -19.30 1.99
C ASP A 138 10.08 -19.44 2.83
N ASP A 139 10.37 -20.64 3.32
CA ASP A 139 11.62 -20.96 4.02
C ASP A 139 12.84 -20.68 3.12
N PHE A 140 12.75 -21.04 1.84
CA PHE A 140 13.85 -20.84 0.90
C PHE A 140 14.01 -19.38 0.46
N VAL A 141 12.91 -18.63 0.31
CA VAL A 141 12.95 -17.18 0.10
C VAL A 141 13.65 -16.50 1.28
N GLN A 142 13.28 -16.83 2.52
CA GLN A 142 13.92 -16.29 3.72
C GLN A 142 15.41 -16.64 3.77
N GLU A 143 15.77 -17.88 3.46
CA GLU A 143 17.18 -18.31 3.37
C GLU A 143 17.95 -17.44 2.35
N MET A 144 17.38 -17.22 1.15
CA MET A 144 17.99 -16.38 0.11
C MET A 144 18.18 -14.93 0.56
N GLU A 145 17.20 -14.36 1.28
CA GLU A 145 17.29 -12.99 1.80
C GLU A 145 18.36 -12.85 2.89
N ILE A 146 18.36 -13.75 3.87
CA ILE A 146 19.33 -13.74 4.98
C ILE A 146 20.76 -13.90 4.44
N ASN A 147 20.95 -14.76 3.44
CA ASN A 147 22.25 -15.02 2.84
C ASN A 147 22.66 -13.97 1.79
N GLY A 148 21.80 -12.98 1.48
CA GLY A 148 22.07 -11.98 0.46
C GLY A 148 22.26 -12.57 -0.94
N PHE A 149 21.59 -13.69 -1.25
CA PHE A 149 21.74 -14.41 -2.51
C PHE A 149 21.51 -13.49 -3.72
N TRP A 150 20.49 -12.61 -3.63
CA TRP A 150 20.15 -11.64 -4.66
C TRP A 150 19.76 -10.29 -4.04
N LEU A 151 20.77 -9.42 -3.92
CA LEU A 151 20.62 -8.08 -3.36
C LEU A 151 19.52 -7.27 -4.06
N THR A 152 18.79 -6.49 -3.27
CA THR A 152 17.66 -5.66 -3.74
C THR A 152 18.05 -4.74 -4.89
N ASP A 153 19.17 -4.00 -4.78
CA ASP A 153 19.61 -3.07 -5.84
C ASP A 153 19.82 -3.77 -7.19
N LYS A 154 20.29 -5.04 -7.16
CA LYS A 154 20.47 -5.84 -8.38
C LYS A 154 19.14 -6.29 -8.96
N ARG A 155 18.14 -6.59 -8.11
CA ARG A 155 16.78 -6.90 -8.54
C ARG A 155 16.10 -5.66 -9.12
N GLU A 156 16.26 -4.51 -8.49
CA GLU A 156 15.68 -3.24 -8.95
C GLU A 156 16.25 -2.80 -10.30
N ALA A 157 17.55 -2.98 -10.56
CA ALA A 157 18.14 -2.70 -11.88
C ALA A 157 17.52 -3.53 -13.01
N ILE A 158 17.20 -4.80 -12.74
CA ILE A 158 16.50 -5.67 -13.70
C ILE A 158 15.05 -5.20 -13.86
N ALA A 159 14.37 -4.95 -12.74
CA ALA A 159 12.99 -4.46 -12.74
C ALA A 159 12.82 -3.16 -13.54
N GLN A 160 13.76 -2.21 -13.46
CA GLN A 160 13.76 -0.99 -14.26
C GLN A 160 13.83 -1.28 -15.76
N THR A 161 14.69 -2.22 -16.16
CA THR A 161 14.82 -2.64 -17.56
C THR A 161 13.53 -3.25 -18.08
N LEU A 162 12.94 -4.17 -17.32
CA LEU A 162 11.67 -4.82 -17.69
C LEU A 162 10.53 -3.81 -17.74
N LEU A 163 10.46 -2.90 -16.77
CA LEU A 163 9.43 -1.86 -16.71
C LEU A 163 9.47 -0.96 -17.95
N LYS A 164 10.66 -0.53 -18.37
CA LYS A 164 10.85 0.28 -19.58
C LYS A 164 10.32 -0.42 -20.84
N ASN A 165 10.47 -1.75 -20.90
CA ASN A 165 10.04 -2.54 -22.05
C ASN A 165 8.51 -2.74 -22.10
N VAL A 166 7.86 -2.88 -20.94
CA VAL A 166 6.41 -3.17 -20.88
C VAL A 166 5.53 -1.92 -20.72
N ASP A 167 6.08 -0.81 -20.20
CA ASP A 167 5.36 0.45 -19.99
C ASP A 167 5.33 1.34 -21.25
N PHE A 168 4.78 0.83 -22.35
CA PHE A 168 4.74 1.55 -23.64
C PHE A 168 3.93 2.86 -23.60
N LYS A 169 3.03 3.03 -22.62
CA LYS A 169 2.29 4.27 -22.38
C LYS A 169 3.07 5.30 -21.56
N ASN A 170 4.21 4.92 -20.99
CA ASN A 170 5.04 5.75 -20.11
C ASN A 170 4.24 6.26 -18.89
N GLU A 171 3.37 5.41 -18.37
CA GLU A 171 2.57 5.70 -17.18
C GLU A 171 3.38 5.53 -15.90
N TYR A 172 4.51 4.81 -15.95
CA TYR A 172 5.32 4.42 -14.80
C TYR A 172 6.81 4.75 -14.96
N HIS A 173 7.21 5.31 -16.10
CA HIS A 173 8.55 5.85 -16.31
C HIS A 173 8.53 7.14 -17.12
N CYS A 174 9.58 7.94 -16.95
CA CYS A 174 9.74 9.16 -17.72
C CYS A 174 10.28 8.86 -19.13
N ASN A 175 9.65 9.44 -20.16
CA ASN A 175 10.09 9.32 -21.55
C ASN A 175 10.70 10.62 -22.12
N MET A 176 10.89 11.64 -21.28
CA MET A 176 11.39 12.94 -21.71
C MET A 176 12.85 12.86 -22.15
N ARG A 177 13.17 13.63 -23.19
CA ARG A 177 14.51 13.71 -23.81
C ARG A 177 14.95 15.16 -23.92
N PHE A 178 16.25 15.37 -23.85
CA PHE A 178 16.88 16.69 -23.74
C PHE A 178 18.11 16.79 -24.66
N ASP A 179 18.39 18.02 -25.11
CA ASP A 179 19.52 18.29 -26.00
C ASP A 179 20.82 18.54 -25.20
N SER A 180 20.70 18.83 -23.90
CA SER A 180 21.81 19.09 -22.99
C SER A 180 21.67 18.40 -21.64
N ALA A 181 22.79 18.26 -20.92
CA ALA A 181 22.83 17.68 -19.58
C ALA A 181 22.21 18.63 -18.54
N GLU A 182 22.32 19.95 -18.78
CA GLU A 182 21.76 20.99 -17.94
C GLU A 182 20.23 20.92 -17.90
N GLU A 183 19.59 20.81 -19.08
CA GLU A 183 18.14 20.65 -19.20
C GLU A 183 17.65 19.37 -18.52
N LEU A 184 18.37 18.25 -18.70
CA LEU A 184 18.04 16.99 -18.02
C LEU A 184 18.11 17.16 -16.49
N THR A 185 19.13 17.86 -15.98
CA THR A 185 19.30 18.09 -14.54
C THR A 185 18.17 18.93 -13.96
N GLU A 186 17.77 19.99 -14.65
CA GLU A 186 16.62 20.81 -14.28
C GLU A 186 15.32 19.99 -14.27
N HIS A 187 15.13 19.15 -15.29
CA HIS A 187 13.99 18.23 -15.35
C HIS A 187 13.98 17.23 -14.18
N VAL A 188 15.10 16.58 -13.86
CA VAL A 188 15.18 15.61 -12.74
C VAL A 188 14.71 16.27 -11.43
N GLY A 189 15.01 17.55 -11.23
CA GLY A 189 14.55 18.35 -10.09
C GLY A 189 13.04 18.60 -10.01
N SER A 190 12.29 18.40 -11.09
CA SER A 190 10.83 18.57 -11.16
C SER A 190 10.06 17.33 -11.63
N CYS A 191 10.77 16.26 -12.00
CA CYS A 191 10.19 15.03 -12.50
C CYS A 191 9.26 14.38 -11.46
N GLY A 192 8.04 14.03 -11.86
CA GLY A 192 7.07 13.34 -11.00
C GLY A 192 7.52 11.96 -10.53
N PHE A 193 8.47 11.34 -11.23
CA PHE A 193 9.10 10.07 -10.87
C PHE A 193 10.32 10.22 -9.95
N ARG A 194 10.73 11.45 -9.64
CA ARG A 194 11.81 11.68 -8.69
C ARG A 194 11.43 11.09 -7.34
N SER A 195 12.28 10.22 -6.83
CA SER A 195 12.15 9.64 -5.49
C SER A 195 12.27 10.73 -4.42
N MET A 196 11.44 10.64 -3.39
CA MET A 196 11.46 11.48 -2.20
C MET A 196 11.17 10.66 -0.95
N ASN A 197 11.71 11.12 0.18
CA ASN A 197 11.37 10.58 1.49
C ASN A 197 10.16 11.31 2.07
N CYS A 198 9.38 10.61 2.91
CA CYS A 198 8.33 11.24 3.68
C CYS A 198 8.89 12.34 4.60
N GLU A 199 8.17 13.46 4.68
CA GLU A 199 8.53 14.60 5.56
C GLU A 199 8.03 14.42 7.01
N ASN A 200 7.16 13.43 7.27
CA ASN A 200 6.64 13.17 8.61
C ASN A 200 7.68 12.44 9.47
N GLU A 201 7.94 12.97 10.68
CA GLU A 201 8.90 12.39 11.60
C GLU A 201 8.59 10.92 11.93
N GLY A 202 9.61 10.06 11.79
CA GLY A 202 9.52 8.61 12.02
C GLY A 202 9.04 7.80 10.82
N CYS A 203 8.59 8.43 9.73
CA CYS A 203 8.26 7.72 8.50
C CYS A 203 9.49 7.57 7.60
N ASN A 204 9.92 6.34 7.35
CA ASN A 204 11.04 6.02 6.45
C ASN A 204 10.58 5.65 5.03
N ALA A 205 9.34 5.98 4.66
CA ALA A 205 8.82 5.66 3.33
C ALA A 205 9.53 6.49 2.27
N MET A 206 9.91 5.83 1.18
CA MET A 206 10.47 6.42 -0.03
C MET A 206 9.54 6.14 -1.20
N PHE A 207 9.15 7.16 -1.94
CA PHE A 207 8.18 7.06 -3.02
C PHE A 207 8.42 8.12 -4.09
N SER A 208 7.85 7.92 -5.27
CA SER A 208 7.88 8.89 -6.37
C SER A 208 7.09 10.15 -6.00
N THR A 209 7.56 11.34 -6.38
CA THR A 209 6.92 12.63 -6.07
C THR A 209 5.42 12.66 -6.42
N ARG A 210 5.03 11.99 -7.52
CA ARG A 210 3.63 11.85 -7.95
C ARG A 210 2.72 11.15 -6.93
N HIS A 211 3.27 10.30 -6.06
CA HIS A 211 2.54 9.55 -5.04
C HIS A 211 2.48 10.28 -3.70
N ARG A 212 3.02 11.50 -3.62
CA ARG A 212 3.04 12.29 -2.37
C ARG A 212 1.66 12.44 -1.74
N GLU A 213 0.65 12.79 -2.51
CA GLU A 213 -0.71 12.98 -1.98
C GLU A 213 -1.33 11.66 -1.51
N LYS A 214 -1.13 10.57 -2.28
CA LYS A 214 -1.58 9.23 -1.90
C LYS A 214 -0.93 8.80 -0.59
N HIS A 215 0.39 8.94 -0.47
CA HIS A 215 1.11 8.63 0.77
C HIS A 215 0.62 9.50 1.93
N ASP A 216 0.54 10.82 1.74
CA ASP A 216 0.12 11.78 2.76
C ASP A 216 -1.29 11.48 3.33
N SER A 217 -2.21 11.03 2.46
CA SER A 217 -3.56 10.63 2.85
C SER A 217 -3.59 9.43 3.81
N GLY A 218 -2.63 8.50 3.68
CA GLY A 218 -2.55 7.26 4.45
C GLY A 218 -1.37 7.17 5.41
N CYS A 219 -0.51 8.19 5.49
CA CYS A 219 0.74 8.11 6.25
C CYS A 219 0.45 7.85 7.73
N PRO A 220 0.96 6.74 8.31
CA PRO A 220 0.66 6.36 9.69
C PRO A 220 1.32 7.31 10.71
N PHE A 221 2.38 8.01 10.30
CA PHE A 221 3.13 8.96 11.13
C PHE A 221 2.60 10.39 11.04
N LYS A 222 1.69 10.67 10.12
CA LYS A 222 1.11 12.00 9.99
C LYS A 222 0.30 12.36 11.23
N ILE A 223 0.58 13.53 11.79
CA ILE A 223 -0.18 14.08 12.91
C ILE A 223 -1.44 14.75 12.37
N ILE A 224 -2.60 14.23 12.75
CA ILE A 224 -3.93 14.68 12.31
C ILE A 224 -4.80 15.04 13.53
N LEU A 225 -5.88 15.79 13.31
CA LEU A 225 -6.85 16.06 14.37
C LEU A 225 -7.58 14.78 14.78
N CYS A 226 -7.94 14.70 16.06
CA CYS A 226 -8.74 13.59 16.57
C CYS A 226 -10.05 13.41 15.79
N GLU A 227 -10.37 12.17 15.43
CA GLU A 227 -11.59 11.82 14.69
C GLU A 227 -12.87 12.04 15.52
N GLN A 228 -12.76 11.93 16.85
CA GLN A 228 -13.84 12.28 17.79
C GLN A 228 -13.93 13.79 18.03
N LYS A 229 -13.14 14.62 17.32
CA LYS A 229 -13.14 16.08 17.37
C LYS A 229 -12.82 16.66 18.75
N CYS A 230 -11.96 15.99 19.53
CA CYS A 230 -11.30 16.67 20.65
C CYS A 230 -10.25 17.67 20.13
N SER A 231 -9.62 18.42 21.02
CA SER A 231 -8.58 19.42 20.68
C SER A 231 -7.24 18.82 20.24
N ASP A 232 -7.05 17.51 20.44
CA ASP A 232 -5.73 16.90 20.33
C ASP A 232 -5.35 16.60 18.88
N ARG A 233 -4.04 16.64 18.64
CA ARG A 233 -3.39 16.28 17.40
C ARG A 233 -2.65 14.97 17.62
N ILE A 234 -3.10 13.92 16.97
CA ILE A 234 -2.68 12.54 17.21
C ILE A 234 -2.02 11.99 15.95
N MET A 235 -0.95 11.23 16.13
CA MET A 235 -0.35 10.47 15.04
C MET A 235 -1.38 9.45 14.53
N ARG A 236 -1.60 9.35 13.21
CA ARG A 236 -2.67 8.53 12.63
C ARG A 236 -2.69 7.09 13.17
N ARG A 237 -1.54 6.42 13.30
CA ARG A 237 -1.45 5.05 13.84
C ARG A 237 -1.90 4.91 15.30
N ASP A 238 -1.88 6.01 16.05
CA ASP A 238 -2.22 6.06 17.47
C ASP A 238 -3.67 6.52 17.70
N MET A 239 -4.41 6.86 16.63
CA MET A 239 -5.76 7.43 16.70
C MET A 239 -6.73 6.50 17.41
N ASP A 240 -6.79 5.23 17.03
CA ASP A 240 -7.70 4.25 17.64
C ASP A 240 -7.43 4.11 19.13
N ARG A 241 -6.16 3.96 19.51
CA ARG A 241 -5.74 3.87 20.90
C ARG A 241 -6.14 5.11 21.69
N HIS A 242 -5.93 6.31 21.14
CA HIS A 242 -6.36 7.57 21.75
C HIS A 242 -7.88 7.57 21.98
N CYS A 243 -8.65 7.31 20.93
CA CYS A 243 -10.12 7.31 20.92
C CYS A 243 -10.74 6.34 21.94
N ILE A 244 -10.09 5.22 22.26
CA ILE A 244 -10.61 4.20 23.21
C ILE A 244 -10.04 4.32 24.63
N THR A 245 -8.95 5.04 24.86
CA THR A 245 -8.30 5.10 26.18
C THR A 245 -8.46 6.48 26.81
N VAL A 246 -7.79 7.47 26.22
CA VAL A 246 -7.52 8.76 26.84
C VAL A 246 -8.31 9.91 26.23
N CYS A 247 -9.03 9.70 25.12
CA CYS A 247 -9.78 10.77 24.48
C CYS A 247 -10.89 11.29 25.40
N PRO A 248 -11.00 12.62 25.63
CA PRO A 248 -12.10 13.18 26.42
C PRO A 248 -13.46 13.01 25.74
N MET A 249 -13.49 12.78 24.42
CA MET A 249 -14.72 12.56 23.66
C MET A 249 -15.16 11.09 23.65
N ARG A 250 -14.38 10.18 24.24
CA ARG A 250 -14.72 8.77 24.34
C ARG A 250 -16.02 8.59 25.11
N LEU A 251 -16.94 7.81 24.56
CA LEU A 251 -18.18 7.46 25.24
C LEU A 251 -17.91 6.48 26.38
N VAL A 252 -18.46 6.81 27.55
CA VAL A 252 -18.48 5.96 28.74
C VAL A 252 -19.91 5.84 29.26
N SER A 253 -20.22 4.70 29.89
CA SER A 253 -21.48 4.53 30.60
C SER A 253 -21.46 5.33 31.89
N CYS A 254 -22.59 5.96 32.23
CA CYS A 254 -22.77 6.59 33.53
C CYS A 254 -22.50 5.58 34.67
N PRO A 255 -21.83 5.96 35.78
CA PRO A 255 -21.66 5.10 36.95
C PRO A 255 -22.98 4.52 37.51
N PHE A 256 -24.11 5.23 37.30
CA PHE A 256 -25.45 4.81 37.70
C PHE A 256 -26.16 3.91 36.66
N TYR A 257 -25.44 3.39 35.67
CA TYR A 257 -26.01 2.55 34.61
C TYR A 257 -26.73 1.30 35.14
N SER A 258 -26.13 0.63 36.12
CA SER A 258 -26.68 -0.59 36.73
C SER A 258 -27.98 -0.36 37.50
N VAL A 259 -28.26 0.88 37.92
CA VAL A 259 -29.46 1.23 38.70
C VAL A 259 -30.53 1.96 37.88
N GLY A 260 -30.23 2.38 36.64
CA GLY A 260 -31.24 2.89 35.73
C GLY A 260 -30.80 3.98 34.74
N CYS A 261 -29.62 4.59 34.92
CA CYS A 261 -29.15 5.66 34.02
C CYS A 261 -28.50 5.10 32.76
N GLN A 262 -29.26 4.93 31.68
CA GLN A 262 -28.76 4.33 30.43
C GLN A 262 -28.01 5.32 29.51
N SER A 263 -27.50 6.42 30.05
CA SER A 263 -26.79 7.44 29.27
C SER A 263 -25.38 6.99 28.89
N ALA A 264 -25.04 7.14 27.60
CA ALA A 264 -23.67 7.09 27.08
C ALA A 264 -23.16 8.53 26.93
N ILE A 265 -22.08 8.87 27.61
CA ILE A 265 -21.65 10.26 27.81
C ILE A 265 -20.18 10.39 27.42
N PRO A 266 -19.76 11.46 26.73
CA PRO A 266 -18.34 11.74 26.54
C PRO A 266 -17.63 11.89 27.89
N HIS A 267 -16.51 11.21 28.09
CA HIS A 267 -15.78 11.18 29.36
C HIS A 267 -15.49 12.57 29.92
N GLY A 268 -15.12 13.54 29.07
CA GLY A 268 -14.80 14.91 29.47
C GLY A 268 -15.97 15.73 30.03
N VAL A 269 -17.21 15.24 29.92
CA VAL A 269 -18.40 15.88 30.51
C VAL A 269 -19.15 14.95 31.47
N LEU A 270 -18.54 13.83 31.85
CA LEU A 270 -19.16 12.85 32.75
C LEU A 270 -19.53 13.48 34.10
N ASP A 271 -18.59 14.21 34.71
CA ASP A 271 -18.80 14.84 36.02
C ASP A 271 -19.94 15.86 35.98
N GLN A 272 -20.04 16.61 34.87
CA GLN A 272 -21.14 17.56 34.66
C GLN A 272 -22.49 16.83 34.50
N HIS A 273 -22.53 15.70 33.79
CA HIS A 273 -23.73 14.87 33.71
C HIS A 273 -24.15 14.37 35.10
N CYS A 274 -23.21 13.79 35.86
CA CYS A 274 -23.47 13.28 37.21
C CYS A 274 -24.00 14.37 38.14
N SER A 275 -23.38 15.56 38.10
CA SER A 275 -23.80 16.70 38.91
C SER A 275 -25.20 17.21 38.52
N ASN A 276 -25.50 17.32 37.22
CA ASN A 276 -26.78 17.83 36.74
C ASN A 276 -27.95 16.85 36.92
N ASN A 277 -27.67 15.54 36.99
CA ASN A 277 -28.69 14.49 37.07
C ASN A 277 -28.74 13.80 38.43
N LEU A 278 -28.08 14.37 39.44
CA LEU A 278 -27.90 13.74 40.75
C LEU A 278 -29.23 13.34 41.41
N HIS A 279 -30.26 14.20 41.38
CA HIS A 279 -31.58 13.86 41.92
C HIS A 279 -32.18 12.62 41.25
N ALA A 280 -32.13 12.53 39.91
CA ALA A 280 -32.59 11.37 39.17
C ALA A 280 -31.75 10.11 39.47
N HIS A 281 -30.43 10.27 39.60
CA HIS A 281 -29.52 9.19 39.99
C HIS A 281 -29.84 8.65 41.39
N LEU A 282 -30.11 9.51 42.36
CA LEU A 282 -30.54 9.11 43.71
C LEU A 282 -31.89 8.39 43.69
N LEU A 283 -32.84 8.84 42.86
CA LEU A 283 -34.11 8.15 42.69
C LEU A 283 -33.93 6.74 42.10
N TYR A 284 -33.04 6.56 41.12
CA TYR A 284 -32.68 5.23 40.60
C TYR A 284 -32.11 4.32 41.70
N VAL A 285 -31.21 4.84 42.55
CA VAL A 285 -30.67 4.10 43.69
C VAL A 285 -31.79 3.72 44.67
N LEU A 286 -32.64 4.65 45.07
CA LEU A 286 -33.76 4.39 45.98
C LEU A 286 -34.72 3.34 45.41
N ARG A 287 -35.06 3.42 44.12
CA ARG A 287 -35.89 2.44 43.42
C ARG A 287 -35.24 1.05 43.41
N SER A 288 -33.92 0.98 43.22
CA SER A 288 -33.19 -0.30 43.22
C SER A 288 -33.25 -1.02 44.58
N ILE A 289 -33.32 -0.25 45.67
CA ILE A 289 -33.43 -0.74 47.06
C ILE A 289 -34.89 -1.03 47.43
N HIS A 290 -35.81 -0.13 47.08
CA HIS A 290 -37.22 -0.13 47.50
C HIS A 290 -38.17 -0.56 46.36
N LYS A 291 -37.95 -1.75 45.81
CA LYS A 291 -38.63 -2.27 44.60
C LYS A 291 -40.17 -2.31 44.64
N LYS A 292 -40.80 -2.19 45.81
CA LYS A 292 -42.26 -2.28 46.02
C LYS A 292 -42.89 -0.97 46.50
N THR A 293 -42.12 0.11 46.58
CA THR A 293 -42.59 1.42 47.02
C THR A 293 -43.00 2.24 45.79
N CYS A 294 -44.09 3.00 45.90
CA CYS A 294 -44.53 3.87 44.81
C CYS A 294 -43.55 5.04 44.63
N GLU A 295 -43.54 5.63 43.44
CA GLU A 295 -42.59 6.67 43.07
C GLU A 295 -42.74 7.92 43.94
N GLU A 296 -43.97 8.29 44.32
CA GLU A 296 -44.25 9.44 45.19
C GLU A 296 -43.63 9.29 46.59
N ASP A 297 -43.67 8.08 47.16
CA ASP A 297 -43.06 7.78 48.45
C ASP A 297 -41.52 7.83 48.38
N LEU A 298 -40.94 7.44 47.25
CA LEU A 298 -39.49 7.52 47.03
C LEU A 298 -39.04 8.98 46.87
N GLU A 299 -39.80 9.79 46.14
CA GLU A 299 -39.55 11.23 46.03
C GLU A 299 -39.67 11.94 47.38
N GLN A 300 -40.67 11.60 48.20
CA GLN A 300 -40.80 12.18 49.54
C GLN A 300 -39.60 11.82 50.44
N ARG A 301 -39.11 10.58 50.36
CA ARG A 301 -37.91 10.14 51.09
C ARG A 301 -36.66 10.88 50.60
N LEU A 302 -36.49 11.03 49.30
CA LEU A 302 -35.36 11.77 48.73
C LEU A 302 -35.36 13.23 49.21
N ASN A 303 -36.52 13.90 49.13
CA ASN A 303 -36.70 15.26 49.63
C ASN A 303 -36.39 15.40 51.14
N GLN A 304 -36.62 14.36 51.94
CA GLN A 304 -36.22 14.35 53.36
C GLN A 304 -34.72 14.23 53.52
N VAL A 305 -34.05 13.40 52.72
CA VAL A 305 -32.59 13.23 52.73
C VAL A 305 -31.88 14.52 52.31
N GLU A 306 -32.36 15.20 51.27
CA GLU A 306 -31.82 16.48 50.79
C GLU A 306 -31.97 17.62 51.82
N LYS A 307 -32.99 17.55 52.68
CA LYS A 307 -33.20 18.51 53.78
C LYS A 307 -32.28 18.27 54.98
N VAL A 308 -31.95 17.00 55.27
CA VAL A 308 -31.11 16.61 56.42
C VAL A 308 -29.63 16.78 56.11
N TYR A 309 -29.23 16.50 54.87
CA TYR A 309 -27.90 16.77 54.36
C TYR A 309 -28.04 17.75 53.21
N PRO A 310 -27.96 19.07 53.46
CA PRO A 310 -27.84 20.06 52.40
C PRO A 310 -26.47 19.86 51.74
N VAL A 311 -26.39 18.89 50.84
CA VAL A 311 -25.18 18.58 50.09
C VAL A 311 -24.86 19.83 49.26
N ASN A 312 -23.62 20.32 49.36
CA ASN A 312 -23.15 21.32 48.42
C ASN A 312 -22.93 20.62 47.09
N TRP A 313 -23.96 20.64 46.25
CA TRP A 313 -24.09 19.87 45.01
C TRP A 313 -23.00 20.16 43.95
N GLN A 314 -22.08 21.11 44.21
CA GLN A 314 -20.91 21.43 43.38
C GLN A 314 -19.59 20.75 43.84
N LYS A 315 -19.59 19.98 44.94
CA LYS A 315 -18.35 19.45 45.56
C LYS A 315 -18.34 17.94 45.85
N LEU A 316 -19.23 17.17 45.26
CA LEU A 316 -19.10 15.71 45.28
C LEU A 316 -18.10 15.30 44.19
N GLU A 317 -16.80 15.44 44.50
CA GLU A 317 -15.75 14.74 43.75
C GLU A 317 -15.94 13.24 43.97
N ILE A 318 -16.33 12.53 42.92
CA ILE A 318 -16.22 11.07 42.79
C ILE A 318 -14.93 10.78 42.02
#